data_AF-A0A940IEQ1-F1
#
_entry.id   AF-A0A940IEQ1-F1
#
_cell.length_a   1.000
_cell.length_b   1.000
_cell.length_c   1.000
_cell.angle_alpha   90.00
_cell.angle_beta   90.00
_cell.angle_gamma   90.00
#
_symmetry.space_group_name_H-M   'P 1'
#
loop_
_entity.id
_entity.type
_entity.pdbx_description
1 polymer ?
#
loop_
_entity_poly.entity_id
_entity_poly.type
_entity_poly.pdbx_seq_one_letter_code
_entity_poly.pdbx_strand_id
1 'polypeptide(L)' 'MEYSTYTLPNGLRLLHVPERMPIAYCGVAVNAGTRDELPDEQGMAHFVEHMLFK' A
#
# COMPACT_ATOMS: atom_id res chain seq x y z
N MET A 1 -8.84 3.18 20.58
CA MET A 1 -9.17 2.63 19.25
C MET A 1 -8.75 1.18 19.25
N GLU A 2 -9.71 0.26 19.15
CA GLU A 2 -9.38 -1.12 18.82
C GLU A 2 -9.05 -1.20 17.34
N TYR A 3 -7.96 -1.88 17.02
CA TYR A 3 -7.61 -2.22 15.65
C TYR A 3 -7.59 -3.73 15.52
N SER A 4 -7.95 -4.21 14.34
CA SER A 4 -7.89 -5.61 13.97
C SER A 4 -6.82 -5.81 12.90
N THR A 5 -6.08 -6.90 13.00
CA THR A 5 -5.13 -7.33 11.97
C THR A 5 -5.57 -8.66 11.40
N TYR A 6 -5.30 -8.85 10.10
CA TYR A 6 -5.60 -10.11 9.43
C TYR A 6 -4.59 -10.34 8.30
N THR A 7 -4.26 -11.59 8.02
CA THR A 7 -3.44 -11.95 6.86
C THR A 7 -4.26 -12.85 5.95
N LEU A 8 -4.46 -12.41 4.71
CA LEU A 8 -5.17 -13.17 3.69
C LEU A 8 -4.35 -14.40 3.25
N PRO A 9 -4.99 -15.42 2.65
CA PRO A 9 -4.29 -16.61 2.16
C PRO A 9 -3.18 -16.32 1.13
N ASN A 10 -3.24 -15.18 0.44
CA ASN A 10 -2.21 -14.74 -0.51
C ASN A 10 -1.05 -13.95 0.14
N GLY A 11 -1.05 -13.81 1.48
CA GLY A 11 -0.01 -13.09 2.23
C GLY A 11 -0.25 -11.60 2.42
N LEU A 12 -1.33 -11.02 1.86
CA LEU A 12 -1.65 -9.61 2.08
C LEU A 12 -2.06 -9.37 3.55
N ARG A 13 -1.43 -8.38 4.17
CA ARG A 13 -1.68 -8.00 5.57
C ARG A 13 -2.62 -6.81 5.63
N LEU A 14 -3.65 -6.92 6.47
CA LEU A 14 -4.65 -5.89 6.70
C LEU A 14 -4.49 -5.33 8.10
N LEU A 15 -4.62 -4.01 8.20
CA LEU A 15 -4.85 -3.28 9.44
C LEU A 15 -6.19 -2.56 9.27
N HIS A 16 -7.16 -2.88 10.12
CA HIS A 16 -8.50 -2.31 10.05
C HIS A 16 -8.91 -1.74 11.40
N VAL A 17 -9.23 -0.45 11.40
CA VAL A 17 -9.80 0.26 12.55
C VAL A 17 -11.29 0.47 12.25
N PRO A 18 -12.19 -0.36 12.82
CA PRO A 18 -13.61 -0.22 12.57
C PRO A 18 -14.14 1.06 13.23
N GLU A 19 -14.72 1.96 12.44
CA GLU A 19 -15.35 3.17 12.94
C GLU A 19 -16.61 3.50 12.12
N ARG A 20 -17.70 3.91 12.79
CA ARG A 20 -18.95 4.25 12.13
C ARG A 20 -18.92 5.71 11.68
N MET A 21 -18.38 5.94 10.49
CA MET A 21 -18.21 7.27 9.90
C MET A 21 -18.86 7.35 8.51
N PRO A 22 -19.28 8.54 8.06
CA PRO A 22 -19.79 8.74 6.70
C PRO A 22 -18.68 8.65 5.63
N ILE A 23 -17.42 8.62 6.04
CA ILE A 23 -16.23 8.55 5.18
C ILE A 23 -15.40 7.36 5.63
N ALA A 24 -14.86 6.62 4.65
CA ALA A 24 -13.86 5.59 4.89
C ALA A 24 -12.51 6.05 4.34
N TYR A 25 -11.44 5.83 5.11
CA TYR A 25 -10.07 6.02 4.66
C TYR A 25 -9.47 4.65 4.36
N CYS A 26 -8.80 4.52 3.22
CA CYS A 26 -8.04 3.32 2.87
C CYS A 26 -6.68 3.73 2.30
N GLY A 27 -5.69 2.87 2.49
CA GLY A 27 -4.36 3.04 1.96
C GLY A 27 -3.75 1.67 1.69
N VAL A 28 -2.88 1.61 0.69
CA VAL A 28 -2.10 0.43 0.35
C VAL A 28 -0.63 0.80 0.47
N ALA A 29 0.12 -0.02 1.20
CA ALA A 29 1.57 0.10 1.28
C ALA A 29 2.19 -1.11 0.59
N VAL A 30 3.07 -0.84 -0.37
CA VAL A 30 3.90 -1.86 -1.01
C VAL A 30 5.30 -1.75 -0.41
N ASN A 31 5.89 -2.88 0.00
CA ASN A 31 7.24 -2.91 0.52
C ASN A 31 8.27 -2.90 -0.63
N ALA A 32 8.21 -1.88 -1.47
CA ALA A 32 9.11 -1.63 -2.60
C ALA A 32 9.25 -0.12 -2.82
N GLY A 33 10.37 0.33 -3.37
CA GLY A 33 10.60 1.72 -3.74
C GLY A 33 11.92 1.91 -4.48
N THR A 34 12.39 3.15 -4.59
CA THR A 34 13.64 3.50 -5.32
C THR A 34 14.88 2.74 -4.84
N ARG A 35 14.91 2.30 -3.57
CA ARG A 35 16.00 1.46 -3.05
C ARG A 35 16.10 0.10 -3.76
N ASP A 36 15.00 -0.38 -4.30
CA ASP A 36 14.88 -1.72 -4.89
C ASP A 36 15.04 -1.69 -6.43
N GLU A 37 15.30 -0.50 -7.01
CA GLU A 37 15.53 -0.31 -8.45
C GLU A 37 16.92 -0.82 -8.88
N LEU A 38 17.00 -1.42 -10.07
CA LEU A 38 18.28 -1.70 -10.73
C LEU A 38 18.95 -0.41 -11.23
N PRO A 39 20.27 -0.41 -11.49
CA PRO A 39 20.98 0.78 -11.96
C PRO A 39 20.39 1.43 -13.23
N ASP A 40 19.72 0.65 -14.07
CA ASP A 40 19.08 1.04 -15.32
C ASP A 40 17.56 1.31 -15.20
N GLU A 41 16.98 1.21 -14.00
CA GLU A 41 15.54 1.41 -13.72
C GLU A 41 15.26 2.70 -12.92
N GLN A 42 16.16 3.67 -12.96
CA GLN A 42 16.05 4.87 -12.12
C GLN A 42 14.72 5.61 -12.32
N GLY A 43 13.99 5.79 -11.20
CA GLY A 43 12.70 6.47 -11.17
C GLY A 43 11.51 5.58 -11.52
N MET A 44 11.71 4.29 -11.76
CA MET A 44 10.63 3.36 -12.10
C MET A 44 9.60 3.24 -10.99
N ALA A 45 10.01 3.16 -9.72
CA ALA A 45 9.07 3.03 -8.60
C ALA A 45 8.15 4.26 -8.50
N HIS A 46 8.71 5.46 -8.64
CA HIS A 46 7.95 6.71 -8.65
C HIS A 46 7.09 6.85 -9.90
N PHE A 47 7.60 6.43 -11.07
CA PHE A 47 6.84 6.42 -12.30
C PHE A 47 5.61 5.51 -12.20
N VAL A 48 5.77 4.29 -11.68
CA VAL A 48 4.67 3.34 -11.44
C VAL A 48 3.64 3.91 -10.46
N GLU A 49 4.08 4.56 -9.38
CA GLU A 49 3.17 5.24 -8.45
C GLU A 49 2.29 6.28 -9.18
N HIS A 50 2.90 7.14 -10.00
CA HIS A 50 2.15 8.12 -10.78
C HIS A 50 1.20 7.49 -11.79
N MET A 51 1.61 6.40 -12.43
CA MET A 51 0.80 5.70 -13.43
C MET A 51 -0.38 4.93 -12.83
N LEU A 52 -0.33 4.56 -11.55
CA LEU A 52 -1.45 3.92 -10.85
C LEU A 52 -2.69 4.84 -10.75
N PHE A 53 -2.47 6.15 -10.77
CA PHE A 53 -3.53 7.17 -10.66
C PHE A 53 -3.83 7.88 -12.00
N LYS A 54 -3.42 7.30 -13.13
CA LYS A 54 -3.81 7.75 -14.49
C LYS A 54 -4.89 6.86 -15.06
#